data_AF-A0A7W1HIQ5-F1
#
_entry.id   AF-A0A7W1HIQ5-F1
#
_cell.length_a   1.000
_cell.length_b   1.000
_cell.length_c   1.000
_cell.angle_alpha   90.00
_cell.angle_beta   90.00
_cell.angle_gamma   90.00
#
_symmetry.space_group_name_H-M   'P 1'
#
loop_
_entity.id
_entity.type
_entity.pdbx_description
1 polymer ?
#
loop_
_entity_poly.entity_id
_entity_poly.type
_entity_poly.pdbx_seq_one_letter_code
_entity_poly.pdbx_strand_id
1 'polypeptide(L)'
;MGTVLMLLSRVADRIYWGGRYMERAEDTARIVRAHAEMIADLPAQALVQWEPLVAIMGSGTRYTETVDLRLEQQQQGQLQSQFQSQSQSLHGAPPRASNEYPVVSFLVADRHNPGSVTRCVFAARENLRTTRDTIPRDGWATLNDLY
;
A
#
# COMPACT_ATOMS: atom_id res chain seq x y z
N MET A 1 26.90 -31.85 10.67
CA MET A 1 27.20 -30.80 9.66
C MET A 1 25.99 -30.32 8.85
N GLY A 2 24.90 -31.08 8.67
CA GLY A 2 23.74 -30.64 7.84
C GLY A 2 22.86 -29.53 8.42
N THR A 3 22.74 -29.44 9.75
CA THR A 3 21.90 -28.43 10.43
C THR A 3 22.45 -27.01 10.34
N VAL A 4 23.78 -26.85 10.37
CA VAL A 4 24.44 -25.53 10.25
C VAL A 4 24.28 -24.97 8.83
N LEU A 5 24.36 -25.81 7.80
CA LEU A 5 24.14 -25.41 6.41
C LEU A 5 22.67 -25.00 6.16
N MET A 6 21.70 -25.74 6.73
CA MET A 6 20.28 -25.36 6.70
C MET A 6 20.01 -24.04 7.45
N LEU A 7 20.71 -23.78 8.55
CA LEU A 7 20.57 -22.55 9.33
C LEU A 7 21.14 -21.34 8.56
N LEU A 8 22.31 -21.46 7.93
CA LEU A 8 22.89 -20.42 7.09
C LEU A 8 22.04 -20.12 5.85
N SER A 9 21.50 -21.16 5.20
CA SER A 9 20.56 -21.00 4.08
C SER A 9 19.29 -20.26 4.48
N ARG A 10 18.73 -20.56 5.66
CA ARG A 10 17.54 -19.90 6.17
C ARG A 10 17.81 -18.45 6.56
N VAL A 11 18.97 -18.15 7.16
CA VAL A 11 19.35 -16.76 7.48
C VAL A 11 19.52 -15.94 6.21
N ALA A 12 20.22 -16.49 5.21
CA ALA A 12 20.40 -15.84 3.92
C ALA A 12 19.06 -15.57 3.21
N ASP A 13 18.15 -16.54 3.22
CA ASP A 13 16.80 -16.41 2.64
C ASP A 13 16.00 -15.28 3.30
N ARG A 14 16.04 -15.18 4.64
CA ARG A 14 15.35 -14.12 5.39
C ARG A 14 15.91 -12.74 5.09
N ILE A 15 17.24 -12.60 5.02
CA ILE A 15 17.88 -11.32 4.69
C ILE A 15 17.55 -10.92 3.26
N TYR A 16 17.62 -11.87 2.32
CA TYR A 16 17.26 -11.65 0.92
C TYR A 16 15.83 -11.13 0.78
N TRP A 17 14.84 -11.85 1.29
CA TRP A 17 13.44 -11.42 1.20
C TRP A 17 13.18 -10.13 1.97
N GLY A 18 13.82 -9.94 3.13
CA GLY A 18 13.77 -8.69 3.88
C GLY A 18 14.19 -7.48 3.05
N GLY A 19 15.34 -7.58 2.37
CA GLY A 19 15.83 -6.55 1.45
C GLY A 19 14.91 -6.34 0.24
N ARG A 20 14.43 -7.43 -0.38
CA ARG A 20 13.50 -7.34 -1.53
C ARG A 20 12.18 -6.65 -1.19
N TYR A 21 11.67 -6.84 0.03
CA TYR A 21 10.48 -6.11 0.48
C TYR A 21 10.78 -4.63 0.76
N MET A 22 11.93 -4.31 1.34
CA MET A 22 12.34 -2.90 1.53
C MET A 22 12.47 -2.16 0.19
N GLU A 23 13.12 -2.78 -0.79
CA GLU A 23 13.26 -2.24 -2.14
C GLU A 23 11.89 -1.95 -2.78
N ARG A 24 10.95 -2.91 -2.70
CA ARG A 24 9.58 -2.72 -3.19
C ARG A 24 8.83 -1.59 -2.48
N ALA A 25 9.04 -1.44 -1.16
CA ALA A 25 8.43 -0.36 -0.39
C ALA A 25 8.96 1.00 -0.87
N GLU A 26 10.28 1.10 -1.07
CA GLU A 26 10.93 2.29 -1.59
C GLU A 26 10.48 2.64 -3.01
N ASP A 27 10.46 1.65 -3.92
CA ASP A 27 10.01 1.83 -5.31
C ASP A 27 8.59 2.40 -5.37
N THR A 28 7.69 1.83 -4.55
CA THR A 28 6.29 2.27 -4.47
C THR A 28 6.18 3.68 -3.89
N ALA A 29 6.97 4.02 -2.86
CA ALA A 29 6.99 5.37 -2.30
C ALA A 29 7.56 6.39 -3.30
N ARG A 30 8.61 6.04 -4.04
CA ARG A 30 9.25 6.89 -5.04
C ARG A 30 8.32 7.22 -6.20
N ILE A 31 7.61 6.23 -6.74
CA ILE A 31 6.69 6.47 -7.86
C ILE A 31 5.49 7.34 -7.44
N VAL A 32 4.94 7.10 -6.24
CA VAL A 32 3.85 7.92 -5.69
C VAL A 32 4.33 9.36 -5.46
N ARG A 33 5.51 9.55 -4.87
CA ARG A 33 6.08 10.87 -4.63
C ARG A 33 6.37 11.62 -5.93
N ALA A 34 7.02 10.97 -6.90
CA ALA A 34 7.34 11.59 -8.19
C ALA A 34 6.07 12.03 -8.92
N HIS A 35 5.00 11.24 -8.85
CA HIS A 35 3.72 11.59 -9.45
C HIS A 35 3.03 12.75 -8.71
N ALA A 36 3.11 12.78 -7.37
CA ALA A 36 2.60 13.89 -6.57
C ALA A 36 3.32 15.21 -6.86
N GLU A 37 4.66 15.17 -6.96
CA GLU A 37 5.50 16.31 -7.32
C GLU A 37 5.17 16.81 -8.74
N MET A 38 5.05 15.90 -9.71
CA MET A 38 4.65 16.25 -11.07
C MET A 38 3.29 16.95 -11.13
N ILE A 39 2.30 16.47 -10.36
CA ILE A 39 0.97 17.09 -10.30
C ILE A 39 1.01 18.49 -9.71
N ALA A 40 1.84 18.70 -8.69
CA ALA A 40 2.00 20.01 -8.06
C ALA A 40 2.53 21.08 -9.03
N ASP A 41 3.31 20.69 -10.03
CA ASP A 41 3.88 21.59 -11.04
C ASP A 41 2.91 21.88 -12.22
N LEU A 42 1.77 21.19 -12.31
CA LEU A 42 0.83 21.32 -13.43
C LEU A 42 -0.23 22.42 -13.20
N PRO A 43 -0.73 23.07 -14.28
CA PRO A 43 -1.81 24.04 -14.17
C PRO A 43 -3.10 23.36 -13.72
N ALA A 44 -3.95 24.07 -12.96
CA ALA A 44 -5.16 23.53 -12.34
C ALA A 44 -6.18 22.91 -13.32
N GLN A 45 -6.08 23.21 -14.63
CA GLN A 45 -6.94 22.64 -15.67
C GLN A 45 -6.44 21.29 -16.21
N ALA A 46 -5.24 20.84 -15.81
CA ALA A 46 -4.70 19.54 -16.21
C ALA A 46 -5.51 18.42 -15.55
N LEU A 47 -6.18 17.61 -16.37
CA LEU A 47 -6.87 16.40 -15.93
C LEU A 47 -5.83 15.30 -15.65
N VAL A 48 -5.26 15.28 -14.45
CA VAL A 48 -4.33 14.21 -14.05
C VAL A 48 -5.07 13.06 -13.40
N GLN A 49 -4.78 11.86 -13.88
CA GLN A 49 -5.36 10.61 -13.42
C GLN A 49 -4.30 9.80 -12.69
N TRP A 50 -4.64 9.25 -11.52
CA TRP A 50 -3.75 8.43 -10.71
C TRP A 50 -3.83 6.93 -11.06
N GLU A 51 -4.82 6.49 -11.83
CA GLU A 51 -5.00 5.09 -12.26
C GLU A 51 -3.79 4.50 -13.04
N PRO A 52 -3.07 5.26 -13.89
CA PRO A 52 -1.88 4.74 -14.57
C PRO A 52 -0.82 4.20 -13.59
N LEU A 53 -0.70 4.75 -12.37
CA LEU A 53 0.21 4.23 -11.36
C LEU A 53 -0.13 2.80 -10.95
N VAL A 54 -1.42 2.50 -10.79
CA VAL A 54 -1.89 1.16 -10.45
C VAL A 54 -1.58 0.18 -11.59
N ALA A 55 -1.72 0.62 -12.83
CA ALA A 55 -1.39 -0.17 -14.02
C ALA A 55 0.13 -0.45 -14.11
N ILE A 56 0.98 0.57 -13.89
CA ILE A 56 2.45 0.42 -13.85
C ILE A 56 2.88 -0.59 -12.78
N MET A 57 2.24 -0.53 -11.61
CA MET A 57 2.50 -1.48 -10.51
C MET A 57 1.91 -2.87 -10.74
N GLY A 58 1.31 -3.14 -11.92
CA GLY A 58 0.70 -4.42 -12.27
C GLY A 58 -0.42 -4.85 -11.32
N SER A 59 -1.04 -3.90 -10.61
CA SER A 59 -1.97 -4.16 -9.51
C SER A 59 -3.43 -3.83 -9.86
N GLY A 60 -3.73 -3.64 -11.15
CA GLY A 60 -5.04 -3.22 -11.66
C GLY A 60 -6.19 -4.11 -11.19
N THR A 61 -6.09 -5.43 -11.37
CA THR A 61 -7.14 -6.39 -10.95
C THR A 61 -7.43 -6.29 -9.45
N ARG A 62 -6.38 -6.28 -8.63
CA ARG A 62 -6.50 -6.19 -7.17
C ARG A 62 -7.08 -4.84 -6.73
N TYR A 63 -6.71 -3.76 -7.40
CA TYR A 63 -7.25 -2.43 -7.12
C TYR A 63 -8.75 -2.38 -7.38
N THR A 64 -9.20 -2.85 -8.54
CA THR A 64 -10.62 -2.91 -8.89
C THR A 64 -11.39 -3.74 -7.89
N GLU A 65 -10.93 -4.97 -7.58
CA GLU A 65 -11.55 -5.82 -6.56
C GLU A 65 -11.66 -5.11 -5.20
N THR A 66 -10.59 -4.41 -4.77
CA THR A 66 -10.58 -3.77 -3.45
C THR A 66 -11.46 -2.53 -3.40
N VAL A 67 -11.50 -1.74 -4.47
CA VAL A 67 -12.36 -0.56 -4.57
C VAL A 67 -13.83 -0.98 -4.68
N ASP A 68 -14.16 -1.97 -5.50
CA ASP A 68 -15.51 -2.49 -5.64
C ASP A 68 -16.03 -3.02 -4.30
N LEU A 69 -15.24 -3.83 -3.58
CA LEU A 69 -15.59 -4.30 -2.23
C LEU A 69 -15.80 -3.15 -1.24
N ARG A 70 -14.99 -2.09 -1.29
CA ARG A 70 -15.17 -0.92 -0.40
C ARG A 70 -16.44 -0.14 -0.73
N LEU A 71 -16.77 0.00 -2.02
CA LEU A 71 -17.98 0.68 -2.46
C LEU A 71 -19.24 -0.10 -2.05
N GLU A 72 -19.22 -1.43 -2.17
CA GLU A 72 -20.31 -2.30 -1.71
C GLU A 72 -20.52 -2.22 -0.19
N GLN A 73 -19.42 -2.24 0.58
CA GLN A 73 -19.47 -2.10 2.05
C GLN A 73 -19.97 -0.70 2.47
N GLN A 74 -19.54 0.35 1.76
CA GLN A 74 -20.06 1.70 1.99
C GLN A 74 -21.54 1.81 1.64
N GLN A 75 -22.01 1.19 0.55
CA GLN A 75 -23.43 1.17 0.20
C GLN A 75 -24.26 0.38 1.20
N GLN A 76 -23.78 -0.75 1.71
CA GLN A 76 -24.50 -1.51 2.75
C GLN A 76 -24.60 -0.73 4.08
N GLY A 77 -23.53 -0.07 4.51
CA GLY A 77 -23.57 0.82 5.67
C GLY A 77 -24.44 2.07 5.44
N GLN A 78 -24.41 2.63 4.22
CA GLN A 78 -25.26 3.76 3.83
C GLN A 78 -26.73 3.38 3.78
N LEU A 79 -27.11 2.22 3.24
CA LEU A 79 -28.48 1.71 3.25
C LEU A 79 -28.99 1.59 4.69
N GLN A 80 -28.17 1.07 5.61
CA GLN A 80 -28.51 0.93 7.03
C GLN A 80 -28.70 2.28 7.73
N SER A 81 -27.90 3.29 7.36
CA SER A 81 -28.05 4.68 7.85
C SER A 81 -29.12 5.50 7.11
N GLN A 82 -29.44 5.17 5.86
CA GLN A 82 -30.51 5.76 5.05
C GLN A 82 -31.87 5.32 5.55
N PHE A 83 -32.03 4.06 6.00
CA PHE A 83 -33.26 3.62 6.67
C PHE A 83 -33.57 4.44 7.93
N GLN A 84 -32.58 5.07 8.56
CA GLN A 84 -32.77 5.97 9.71
C GLN A 84 -32.92 7.45 9.34
N SER A 85 -32.46 7.86 8.14
CA SER A 85 -32.44 9.27 7.69
C SER A 85 -33.38 9.58 6.51
N GLN A 86 -34.15 8.62 6.01
CA GLN A 86 -35.19 8.76 4.97
C GLN A 86 -36.43 9.54 5.46
N SER A 87 -36.23 10.73 6.02
CA SER A 87 -37.30 11.72 6.17
C SER A 87 -36.93 13.12 5.71
N GLN A 88 -35.70 13.42 5.23
CA GLN A 88 -35.49 14.68 4.51
C GLN A 88 -34.28 14.72 3.57
N SER A 89 -34.61 15.11 2.33
CA SER A 89 -33.81 15.64 1.22
C SER A 89 -32.81 14.75 0.47
N LEU A 90 -33.17 14.57 -0.82
CA LEU A 90 -32.34 14.30 -1.99
C LEU A 90 -30.98 15.03 -1.94
N HIS A 91 -29.87 14.30 -2.07
CA HIS A 91 -28.68 14.87 -2.70
C HIS A 91 -27.79 13.83 -3.39
N GLY A 92 -27.70 13.98 -4.72
CA GLY A 92 -26.46 13.94 -5.52
C GLY A 92 -25.58 12.69 -5.44
N ALA A 93 -25.49 11.97 -6.56
CA ALA A 93 -24.46 10.97 -6.81
C ALA A 93 -23.05 11.51 -6.45
N PRO A 94 -22.17 10.70 -5.83
CA PRO A 94 -20.87 11.19 -5.38
C PRO A 94 -20.06 11.71 -6.59
N PRO A 95 -19.48 12.93 -6.48
CA PRO A 95 -18.63 13.44 -7.53
C PRO A 95 -17.43 12.51 -7.68
N ARG A 96 -17.01 12.27 -8.92
CA ARG A 96 -15.70 11.68 -9.26
C ARG A 96 -14.61 12.63 -8.80
N ALA A 97 -14.46 12.77 -7.49
CA ALA A 97 -13.41 13.51 -6.83
C ALA A 97 -12.09 12.80 -7.11
N SER A 98 -11.07 13.57 -7.49
CA SER A 98 -9.63 13.21 -7.48
C SER A 98 -9.36 11.73 -7.12
N ASN A 99 -9.14 10.90 -8.14
CA ASN A 99 -8.76 9.49 -7.98
C ASN A 99 -7.44 9.26 -7.22
N GLU A 100 -6.78 10.34 -6.79
CA GLU A 100 -5.64 10.34 -5.89
C GLU A 100 -5.87 9.50 -4.64
N TYR A 101 -6.82 9.88 -3.78
CA TYR A 101 -6.94 9.28 -2.45
C TYR A 101 -7.15 7.75 -2.51
N PRO A 102 -8.07 7.21 -3.33
CA PRO A 102 -8.23 5.76 -3.46
C PRO A 102 -6.95 5.06 -3.95
N VAL A 103 -6.25 5.63 -4.94
CA VAL A 103 -5.01 5.06 -5.49
C VAL A 103 -3.87 5.11 -4.49
N VAL A 104 -3.61 6.28 -3.89
CA VAL A 104 -2.55 6.47 -2.90
C VAL A 104 -2.81 5.61 -1.68
N SER A 105 -4.05 5.55 -1.19
CA SER A 105 -4.40 4.66 -0.08
C SER A 105 -4.16 3.19 -0.43
N PHE A 106 -4.45 2.76 -1.66
CA PHE A 106 -4.21 1.40 -2.13
C PHE A 106 -2.71 1.06 -2.24
N LEU A 107 -1.90 1.99 -2.75
CA LEU A 107 -0.45 1.79 -2.96
C LEU A 107 0.36 1.95 -1.67
N VAL A 108 -0.07 2.79 -0.72
CA VAL A 108 0.73 3.10 0.47
C VAL A 108 0.25 2.34 1.70
N ALA A 109 -1.06 2.40 1.99
CA ALA A 109 -1.60 2.03 3.30
C ALA A 109 -2.36 0.68 3.31
N ASP A 110 -2.73 0.15 2.14
CA ASP A 110 -3.62 -1.00 2.08
C ASP A 110 -2.97 -2.30 2.55
N ARG A 111 -3.46 -2.83 3.66
CA ARG A 111 -3.01 -4.09 4.26
C ARG A 111 -3.30 -5.35 3.43
N HIS A 112 -4.26 -5.29 2.50
CA HIS A 112 -4.63 -6.41 1.63
C HIS A 112 -3.87 -6.38 0.30
N ASN A 113 -3.16 -5.28 0.02
CA ASN A 113 -2.25 -5.18 -1.11
C ASN A 113 -0.84 -5.65 -0.68
N PRO A 114 -0.35 -6.82 -1.13
CA PRO A 114 1.00 -7.28 -0.82
C PRO A 114 2.11 -6.37 -1.36
N GLY A 115 1.80 -5.51 -2.34
CA GLY A 115 2.71 -4.53 -2.89
C GLY A 115 2.64 -3.17 -2.19
N SER A 116 1.76 -2.95 -1.21
CA SER A 116 1.71 -1.65 -0.54
C SER A 116 2.96 -1.40 0.29
N VAL A 117 3.32 -0.12 0.47
CA VAL A 117 4.46 0.29 1.31
C VAL A 117 4.34 -0.33 2.70
N THR A 118 3.18 -0.18 3.35
CA THR A 118 2.92 -0.73 4.69
C THR A 118 3.11 -2.24 4.74
N ARG A 119 2.59 -2.97 3.76
CA ARG A 119 2.68 -4.43 3.75
C ARG A 119 4.10 -4.92 3.45
N CYS A 120 4.83 -4.21 2.59
CA CYS A 120 6.23 -4.49 2.29
C CYS A 120 7.11 -4.23 3.52
N VAL A 121 6.96 -3.10 4.22
CA VAL A 121 7.71 -2.82 5.46
C VAL A 121 7.41 -3.87 6.54
N PHE A 122 6.14 -4.24 6.72
CA PHE A 122 5.76 -5.31 7.64
C PHE A 122 6.43 -6.66 7.26
N ALA A 123 6.39 -7.04 5.98
CA ALA A 123 6.98 -8.28 5.51
C ALA A 123 8.51 -8.28 5.68
N ALA A 124 9.17 -7.13 5.41
CA ALA A 124 10.59 -6.97 5.66
C ALA A 124 10.92 -7.17 7.14
N ARG A 125 10.16 -6.52 8.03
CA ARG A 125 10.31 -6.66 9.48
C ARG A 125 10.23 -8.11 9.93
N GLU A 126 9.18 -8.82 9.52
CA GLU A 126 8.96 -10.20 9.97
C GLU A 126 10.04 -11.15 9.49
N ASN A 127 10.57 -10.94 8.28
CA ASN A 127 11.71 -11.71 7.81
C ASN A 127 12.96 -11.44 8.66
N LEU A 128 13.27 -10.18 8.89
CA LEU A 128 14.48 -9.74 9.60
C LEU A 128 14.43 -9.98 11.12
N ARG A 129 13.23 -10.03 11.71
CA ARG A 129 13.03 -10.30 13.15
C ARG A 129 13.64 -11.62 13.58
N THR A 130 13.56 -12.64 12.72
CA THR A 130 14.06 -13.99 13.01
C THR A 130 15.58 -14.12 12.91
N THR A 131 16.26 -13.10 12.38
CA THR A 131 17.71 -13.06 12.14
C THR A 131 18.32 -11.77 12.66
N ARG A 132 17.73 -11.18 13.71
CA ARG A 132 18.12 -9.89 14.29
C ARG A 132 19.60 -9.86 14.69
N ASP A 133 20.14 -10.99 15.14
CA ASP A 133 21.53 -11.11 15.60
C ASP A 133 22.55 -10.94 14.45
N THR A 134 22.09 -11.03 13.19
CA THR A 134 22.93 -10.88 11.98
C THR A 134 22.89 -9.47 11.39
N ILE A 135 21.93 -8.63 11.81
CA ILE A 135 21.69 -7.31 11.22
C ILE A 135 22.30 -6.24 12.13
N PRO A 136 22.92 -5.17 11.60
CA PRO A 136 23.36 -4.05 12.41
C PRO A 136 22.20 -3.45 13.24
N ARG A 137 22.50 -3.03 14.47
CA ARG A 137 21.48 -2.46 15.38
C ARG A 137 20.75 -1.27 14.75
N ASP A 138 21.48 -0.40 14.07
CA ASP A 138 20.92 0.78 13.43
C ASP A 138 19.96 0.40 12.30
N GLY A 139 20.26 -0.64 11.53
CA GLY A 139 19.37 -1.14 10.48
C GLY A 139 18.04 -1.66 11.02
N TRP A 140 18.06 -2.35 12.17
CA TRP A 140 16.83 -2.77 12.85
C TRP A 140 16.07 -1.59 13.46
N ALA A 141 16.76 -0.59 13.99
CA ALA A 141 16.14 0.62 14.54
C ALA A 141 15.40 1.40 13.44
N THR A 142 16.07 1.71 12.33
CA THR A 142 15.48 2.39 11.17
C THR A 142 14.22 1.68 10.68
N LEU A 143 14.24 0.35 10.61
CA LEU A 143 13.08 -0.39 10.14
C LEU A 143 11.88 -0.29 11.10
N ASN A 144 12.12 -0.17 12.41
CA ASN A 144 11.04 0.04 13.38
C ASN A 144 10.48 1.46 13.32
N ASP A 145 11.31 2.46 13.01
CA ASP A 145 10.87 3.85 12.88
C ASP A 145 9.94 4.06 11.67
N LEU A 146 9.96 3.13 10.70
CA LEU A 146 9.08 3.15 9.52
C LEU A 146 7.69 2.56 9.76
N TYR A 147 7.41 2.00 10.94
CA TYR A 147 6.15 1.34 11.29
C TYR A 147 5.43 2.08 12.43
#